data_AF-A0A944NDB0-F1
#
_entry.id   AF-A0A944NDB0-F1
#
_cell.length_a   1.000
_cell.length_b   1.000
_cell.length_c   1.000
_cell.angle_alpha   90.00
_cell.angle_beta   90.00
_cell.angle_gamma   90.00
#
_symmetry.space_group_name_H-M   'P 1'
#
loop_
_entity.id
_entity.type
_entity.pdbx_description
1 polymer ?
#
loop_
_entity_poly.entity_id
_entity_poly.type
_entity_poly.pdbx_seq_one_letter_code
_entity_poly.pdbx_strand_id
1 'polypeptide(L)'
;MIEWQSNNNPFDDMTMDLIEIKNKYEKIHVIQNADSNAGFSALITYALNGVRKAIENNWIPVVDYNAQNLAYFYDEERGENIWAYYFYPIAKLSIDQVEDWLDQDEIAKDFIHEYSKENILNWHHIDPARIATFWSKEKPPSPEKWINEKRALGRKYVAKYIKVKPHILQKVSDFQAKYLENTYSIGVHIRGTDFSYAKPTSPETYIEAIHHHLDENKIKEFNLFLATDQVQFIEVFEKEFPGRVSYYNAIRSENHVAPFHFKDVNNYKKGEDVLIDMLLLSNCQFLFKGAAAVGEYALWLNPTLSCYDFALESDIERGRYSLRKGAFFKIDLGDKGSMKLKITYIQQVFRQILEQVKLIFEKDHD
;
A
#
# COMPACT_ATOMS: atom_id res chain seq x y z
N MET A 1 14.33 12.80 -1.96
CA MET A 1 14.28 12.33 -0.56
C MET A 1 13.04 12.91 0.12
N ILE A 2 12.18 12.05 0.66
CA ILE A 2 11.01 12.48 1.45
C ILE A 2 11.54 12.99 2.80
N GLU A 3 11.52 14.31 3.01
CA GLU A 3 11.80 14.89 4.33
C GLU A 3 10.57 14.70 5.22
N TRP A 4 10.68 13.80 6.20
CA TRP A 4 9.65 13.57 7.20
C TRP A 4 9.62 14.77 8.16
N GLN A 5 8.63 15.66 8.02
CA GLN A 5 8.47 16.79 8.94
C GLN A 5 8.20 16.27 10.36
N SER A 6 9.07 16.65 11.29
CA SER A 6 8.97 16.30 12.72
C SER A 6 7.70 16.90 13.32
N ASN A 7 6.65 16.08 13.43
CA ASN A 7 5.44 16.43 14.16
C ASN A 7 5.39 15.61 15.45
N ASN A 8 5.64 16.23 16.62
CA ASN A 8 5.53 15.66 17.98
C ASN A 8 4.79 14.31 18.01
N ASN A 9 5.51 13.20 17.82
CA ASN A 9 4.97 11.87 18.02
C ASN A 9 5.10 11.56 19.51
N PRO A 10 4.01 11.18 20.22
CA PRO A 10 4.05 10.94 21.66
C PRO A 10 5.03 9.83 22.08
N PHE A 11 5.54 9.05 21.12
CA PHE A 11 6.49 7.96 21.31
C PHE A 11 7.93 8.29 20.86
N ASP A 12 8.23 9.49 20.33
CA ASP A 12 9.60 9.80 19.87
C ASP A 12 10.60 9.85 21.02
N ASP A 13 10.22 10.43 22.16
CA ASP A 13 11.04 10.52 23.38
C ASP A 13 10.95 9.29 24.29
N MET A 14 10.20 8.26 23.88
CA MET A 14 10.00 7.05 24.67
C MET A 14 11.30 6.24 24.78
N THR A 15 11.62 5.81 26.00
CA THR A 15 12.60 4.74 26.27
C THR A 15 11.89 3.37 26.32
N MET A 16 12.62 2.29 26.07
CA MET A 16 12.09 0.92 26.22
C MET A 16 12.10 0.45 27.69
N ASP A 17 12.14 1.39 28.64
CA ASP A 17 12.14 1.11 30.07
C ASP A 17 10.71 0.81 30.55
N LEU A 18 10.52 -0.40 31.10
CA LEU A 18 9.21 -0.86 31.55
C LEU A 18 8.62 -0.01 32.69
N ILE A 19 9.48 0.53 33.57
CA ILE A 19 9.03 1.38 34.69
C ILE A 19 8.46 2.69 34.13
N GLU A 20 9.13 3.30 33.15
CA GLU A 20 8.61 4.49 32.47
C GLU A 20 7.27 4.21 31.79
N ILE A 21 7.15 3.08 31.08
CA ILE A 21 5.91 2.69 30.39
C ILE A 21 4.75 2.56 31.40
N LYS A 22 4.96 1.87 32.52
CA LYS A 22 3.95 1.70 33.57
C LYS A 22 3.54 3.02 34.24
N ASN A 23 4.46 3.97 34.33
CA ASN A 23 4.16 5.29 34.90
C ASN A 23 3.36 6.19 33.95
N LYS A 24 3.47 5.99 32.63
CA LYS A 24 2.90 6.88 31.61
C LYS A 24 1.62 6.35 30.97
N TYR A 25 1.49 5.03 30.81
CA TYR A 25 0.40 4.40 30.06
C TYR A 25 -0.42 3.46 30.95
N GLU A 26 -1.73 3.44 30.71
CA GLU A 26 -2.63 2.58 31.48
C GLU A 26 -2.51 1.10 31.08
N LYS A 27 -2.28 0.84 29.78
CA LYS A 27 -2.18 -0.51 29.20
C LYS A 27 -1.27 -0.53 27.96
N ILE A 28 -0.85 -1.73 27.61
CA ILE A 28 -0.31 -2.09 26.30
C ILE A 28 -1.48 -2.52 25.42
N HIS A 29 -1.74 -1.82 24.33
CA HIS A 29 -2.73 -2.22 23.34
C HIS A 29 -2.08 -3.05 22.24
N VAL A 30 -2.36 -4.35 22.23
CA VAL A 30 -1.95 -5.26 21.16
C VAL A 30 -2.92 -5.17 20.00
N ILE A 31 -2.42 -4.73 18.86
CA ILE A 31 -3.16 -4.44 17.64
C ILE A 31 -3.06 -5.64 16.71
N GLN A 32 -4.20 -6.30 16.50
CA GLN A 32 -4.34 -7.43 15.59
C GLN A 32 -5.20 -7.08 14.38
N ASN A 33 -5.08 -7.87 13.32
CA ASN A 33 -5.96 -7.78 12.16
C ASN A 33 -7.23 -8.61 12.36
N ALA A 34 -8.39 -8.05 12.02
CA ALA A 34 -9.68 -8.74 12.11
C ALA A 34 -10.25 -9.19 10.77
N ASP A 35 -9.66 -8.76 9.64
CA ASP A 35 -10.13 -9.09 8.29
C ASP A 35 -9.11 -9.98 7.57
N SER A 36 -9.39 -11.28 7.53
CA SER A 36 -8.52 -12.27 6.89
C SER A 36 -8.39 -12.11 5.38
N ASN A 37 -9.19 -11.25 4.74
CA ASN A 37 -9.15 -10.98 3.30
C ASN A 37 -8.71 -9.54 2.97
N ALA A 38 -8.17 -8.81 3.96
CA ALA A 38 -7.64 -7.48 3.75
C ALA A 38 -6.35 -7.50 2.91
N GLY A 39 -6.30 -6.68 1.87
CA GLY A 39 -5.07 -6.43 1.11
C GLY A 39 -4.06 -5.61 1.91
N PHE A 40 -2.80 -5.60 1.48
CA PHE A 40 -1.67 -5.06 2.26
C PHE A 40 -1.88 -3.62 2.77
N SER A 41 -2.35 -2.70 1.93
CA SER A 41 -2.64 -1.31 2.34
C SER A 41 -3.76 -1.18 3.38
N ALA A 42 -4.72 -2.11 3.38
CA ALA A 42 -5.76 -2.15 4.41
C ALA A 42 -5.17 -2.59 5.76
N LEU A 43 -4.17 -3.48 5.77
CA LEU A 43 -3.47 -3.89 7.00
C LEU A 43 -2.77 -2.72 7.68
N ILE A 44 -2.06 -1.91 6.90
CA ILE A 44 -1.46 -0.67 7.41
C ILE A 44 -2.55 0.23 8.01
N THR A 45 -3.73 0.29 7.39
CA THR A 45 -4.86 1.10 7.88
C THR A 45 -5.50 0.53 9.15
N TYR A 46 -5.53 -0.80 9.33
CA TYR A 46 -5.92 -1.44 10.59
C TYR A 46 -4.95 -1.08 11.70
N ALA A 47 -3.64 -1.18 11.44
CA ALA A 47 -2.60 -0.81 12.40
C ALA A 47 -2.73 0.66 12.83
N LEU A 48 -2.83 1.59 11.87
CA LEU A 48 -2.96 3.02 12.15
C LEU A 48 -4.24 3.37 12.91
N ASN A 49 -5.36 2.71 12.61
CA ASN A 49 -6.55 2.88 13.42
C ASN A 49 -6.30 2.35 14.85
N GLY A 50 -5.66 1.20 15.03
CA GLY A 50 -5.32 0.67 16.36
C GLY A 50 -4.46 1.63 17.18
N VAL A 51 -3.48 2.27 16.53
CA VAL A 51 -2.71 3.36 17.14
C VAL A 51 -3.61 4.50 17.61
N ARG A 52 -4.58 4.92 16.78
CA ARG A 52 -5.55 5.95 17.17
C ARG A 52 -6.32 5.54 18.43
N LYS A 53 -6.81 4.30 18.51
CA LYS A 53 -7.53 3.82 19.70
C LYS A 53 -6.64 3.73 20.93
N ALA A 54 -5.39 3.31 20.77
CA ALA A 54 -4.44 3.32 21.87
C ALA A 54 -4.26 4.73 22.43
N ILE A 55 -4.03 5.72 21.56
CA ILE A 55 -3.87 7.13 21.96
C ILE A 55 -5.12 7.68 22.64
N GLU A 56 -6.32 7.38 22.11
CA GLU A 56 -7.60 7.81 22.71
C GLU A 56 -7.80 7.30 24.15
N ASN A 57 -7.17 6.18 24.52
CA ASN A 57 -7.30 5.56 25.84
C ASN A 57 -6.01 5.65 26.68
N ASN A 58 -5.03 6.47 26.29
CA ASN A 58 -3.72 6.55 26.95
C ASN A 58 -3.00 5.18 27.08
N TRP A 59 -3.04 4.40 26.01
CA TRP A 59 -2.35 3.11 25.89
C TRP A 59 -1.17 3.19 24.93
N ILE A 60 -0.19 2.30 25.11
CA ILE A 60 0.94 2.15 24.19
C ILE A 60 0.58 1.11 23.10
N PRO A 61 0.67 1.45 21.80
CA PRO A 61 0.32 0.53 20.73
C PRO A 61 1.48 -0.43 20.37
N VAL A 62 1.16 -1.71 20.23
CA VAL A 62 2.07 -2.75 19.73
C VAL A 62 1.34 -3.53 18.64
N VAL A 63 1.96 -3.72 17.47
CA VAL A 63 1.34 -4.47 16.36
C VAL A 63 1.76 -5.94 16.44
N ASP A 64 0.79 -6.83 16.46
CA ASP A 64 0.97 -8.29 16.45
C ASP A 64 0.25 -8.88 15.23
N TYR A 65 0.96 -8.91 14.11
CA TYR A 65 0.47 -9.44 12.84
C TYR A 65 1.19 -10.76 12.56
N ASN A 66 0.46 -11.87 12.59
CA ASN A 66 1.05 -13.22 12.59
C ASN A 66 0.25 -14.17 11.67
N ALA A 67 0.69 -15.43 11.58
CA ALA A 67 0.06 -16.44 10.72
C ALA A 67 -1.45 -16.61 11.00
N GLN A 68 -1.88 -16.45 12.25
CA GLN A 68 -3.25 -16.66 12.69
C GLN A 68 -4.20 -15.56 12.21
N ASN A 69 -3.70 -14.32 12.06
CA ASN A 69 -4.51 -13.18 11.65
C ASN A 69 -4.20 -12.67 10.22
N LEU A 70 -3.09 -13.12 9.60
CA LEU A 70 -2.59 -12.62 8.31
C LEU A 70 -1.81 -13.64 7.46
N ALA A 71 -2.39 -14.84 7.28
CA ALA A 71 -1.77 -15.92 6.51
C ALA A 71 -1.28 -15.57 5.09
N TYR A 72 -1.89 -14.60 4.38
CA TYR A 72 -1.49 -14.26 3.01
C TYR A 72 -0.15 -13.52 2.89
N PHE A 73 0.37 -12.97 3.99
CA PHE A 73 1.63 -12.22 4.03
C PHE A 73 2.66 -12.81 4.99
N TYR A 74 2.33 -13.92 5.65
CA TYR A 74 3.19 -14.61 6.61
C TYR A 74 4.28 -15.42 5.93
N ASP A 75 5.51 -15.30 6.40
CA ASP A 75 6.69 -16.01 5.92
C ASP A 75 7.56 -16.37 7.13
N GLU A 76 7.56 -17.64 7.54
CA GLU A 76 8.22 -18.11 8.76
C GLU A 76 9.73 -17.80 8.79
N GLU A 77 10.38 -17.78 7.62
CA GLU A 77 11.82 -17.45 7.50
C GLU A 77 12.13 -16.00 7.85
N ARG A 78 11.11 -15.14 7.94
CA ARG A 78 11.21 -13.71 8.29
C ARG A 78 10.87 -13.42 9.75
N GLY A 79 10.42 -14.42 10.51
CA GLY A 79 9.96 -14.31 11.90
C GLY A 79 8.43 -14.28 12.03
N GLU A 80 7.93 -14.24 13.26
CA GLU A 80 6.48 -14.39 13.52
C GLU A 80 5.67 -13.13 13.18
N ASN A 81 6.22 -11.95 13.47
CA ASN A 81 5.50 -10.69 13.30
C ASN A 81 5.72 -10.07 11.90
N ILE A 82 4.72 -10.19 11.04
CA ILE A 82 4.65 -9.67 9.67
C ILE A 82 4.89 -8.16 9.61
N TRP A 83 4.47 -7.39 10.63
CA TRP A 83 4.76 -5.94 10.68
C TRP A 83 6.26 -5.67 10.61
N ALA A 84 7.02 -6.46 11.37
CA ALA A 84 8.47 -6.35 11.46
C ALA A 84 9.16 -6.75 10.14
N TYR A 85 8.49 -7.36 9.17
CA TYR A 85 9.11 -7.62 7.87
C TYR A 85 9.40 -6.31 7.11
N TYR A 86 8.52 -5.32 7.26
CA TYR A 86 8.50 -4.12 6.43
C TYR A 86 8.75 -2.82 7.20
N PHE A 87 8.41 -2.79 8.48
CA PHE A 87 8.41 -1.57 9.29
C PHE A 87 9.14 -1.76 10.61
N TYR A 88 9.56 -0.64 11.21
CA TYR A 88 9.97 -0.59 12.61
C TYR A 88 8.75 -0.58 13.56
N PRO A 89 8.91 -1.01 14.82
CA PRO A 89 7.83 -0.93 15.81
C PRO A 89 7.35 0.51 16.03
N ILE A 90 6.03 0.70 16.16
CA ILE A 90 5.40 2.02 16.20
C ILE A 90 5.82 2.84 17.42
N ALA A 91 5.82 2.21 18.59
CA ALA A 91 6.21 2.83 19.85
C ALA A 91 7.57 2.31 20.35
N LYS A 92 8.46 1.90 19.43
CA LYS A 92 9.74 1.21 19.73
C LYS A 92 9.60 -0.10 20.54
N LEU A 93 8.39 -0.51 20.88
CA LEU A 93 8.07 -1.74 21.60
C LEU A 93 7.59 -2.82 20.63
N SER A 94 8.25 -3.99 20.63
CA SER A 94 7.87 -5.19 19.87
C SER A 94 6.93 -6.09 20.68
N ILE A 95 6.21 -6.98 19.99
CA ILE A 95 5.38 -7.99 20.67
C ILE A 95 6.24 -8.98 21.45
N ASP A 96 7.37 -9.42 20.88
CA ASP A 96 8.33 -10.31 21.54
C ASP A 96 8.77 -9.77 22.91
N GLN A 97 9.02 -8.46 23.01
CA GLN A 97 9.42 -7.84 24.27
C GLN A 97 8.26 -7.76 25.29
N VAL A 98 7.01 -7.64 24.83
CA VAL A 98 5.83 -7.71 25.70
C VAL A 98 5.63 -9.14 26.21
N GLU A 99 5.84 -10.14 25.37
CA GLU A 99 5.79 -11.56 25.73
C GLU A 99 6.89 -11.90 26.74
N ASP A 100 8.13 -11.44 26.51
CA ASP A 100 9.25 -11.60 27.46
C ASP A 100 8.91 -11.03 28.85
N TRP A 101 8.29 -9.85 28.90
CA TRP A 101 7.86 -9.24 30.17
C TRP A 101 6.72 -10.01 30.86
N LEU A 102 5.84 -10.62 30.08
CA LEU A 102 4.75 -11.43 30.61
C LEU A 102 5.29 -12.76 31.18
N ASP A 103 6.20 -13.41 30.45
CA ASP A 103 6.82 -14.68 30.84
C ASP A 103 7.73 -14.55 32.08
N GLN A 104 8.31 -13.36 32.29
CA GLN A 104 9.12 -13.03 33.47
C GLN A 104 8.31 -12.48 34.64
N ASP A 105 6.97 -12.48 34.55
CA ASP A 105 6.05 -11.89 35.53
C ASP A 105 6.31 -10.39 35.80
N GLU A 106 6.98 -9.68 34.88
CA GLU A 106 7.25 -8.26 34.98
C GLU A 106 5.99 -7.43 34.70
N ILE A 107 5.07 -7.93 33.88
CA ILE A 107 3.73 -7.35 33.67
C ILE A 107 2.65 -8.39 33.94
N ALA A 108 1.50 -7.92 34.42
CA ALA A 108 0.32 -8.77 34.56
C ALA A 108 -0.50 -8.79 33.26
N LYS A 109 -1.21 -9.89 33.02
CA LYS A 109 -2.04 -10.07 31.81
C LYS A 109 -3.09 -8.98 31.61
N ASP A 110 -3.60 -8.37 32.69
CA ASP A 110 -4.60 -7.29 32.63
C ASP A 110 -4.03 -5.94 32.18
N PHE A 111 -2.69 -5.80 32.18
CA PHE A 111 -1.95 -4.69 31.58
C PHE A 111 -1.93 -4.76 30.04
N ILE A 112 -2.26 -5.93 29.47
CA ILE A 112 -2.40 -6.12 28.02
C ILE A 112 -3.89 -5.97 27.64
N HIS A 113 -4.15 -5.20 26.59
CA HIS A 113 -5.48 -5.01 26.04
C HIS A 113 -5.53 -5.39 24.56
N GLU A 114 -6.48 -6.28 24.24
CA GLU A 114 -6.85 -6.66 22.88
C GLU A 114 -8.33 -6.39 22.66
N TYR A 115 -8.67 -5.82 21.51
CA TYR A 115 -10.06 -5.70 21.09
C TYR A 115 -10.55 -7.02 20.48
N SER A 116 -11.83 -7.34 20.70
CA SER A 116 -12.49 -8.39 19.93
C SER A 116 -12.50 -8.06 18.43
N LYS A 117 -12.52 -9.08 17.57
CA LYS A 117 -12.63 -8.91 16.11
C LYS A 117 -13.84 -8.06 15.71
N GLU A 118 -14.98 -8.25 16.36
CA GLU A 118 -16.20 -7.46 16.12
C GLU A 118 -15.98 -5.98 16.40
N ASN A 119 -15.34 -5.66 17.53
CA ASN A 119 -14.99 -4.29 17.84
C ASN A 119 -14.06 -3.74 16.76
N ILE A 120 -12.94 -4.40 16.46
CA ILE A 120 -11.98 -3.97 15.43
C ILE A 120 -12.67 -3.63 14.12
N LEU A 121 -13.52 -4.52 13.61
CA LEU A 121 -14.28 -4.31 12.37
C LEU A 121 -15.25 -3.12 12.48
N ASN A 122 -15.93 -2.96 13.61
CA ASN A 122 -16.87 -1.87 13.83
C ASN A 122 -16.17 -0.50 13.72
N TRP A 123 -15.14 -0.24 14.52
CA TRP A 123 -14.48 1.08 14.48
C TRP A 123 -13.56 1.26 13.26
N HIS A 124 -13.08 0.20 12.63
CA HIS A 124 -12.35 0.31 11.35
C HIS A 124 -13.26 0.65 10.16
N HIS A 125 -14.56 0.31 10.20
CA HIS A 125 -15.47 0.56 9.08
C HIS A 125 -16.49 1.68 9.32
N ILE A 126 -16.89 1.91 10.57
CA ILE A 126 -18.07 2.72 10.92
C ILE A 126 -17.68 4.00 11.69
N ASP A 127 -16.62 3.98 12.50
CA ASP A 127 -16.21 5.16 13.29
C ASP A 127 -15.96 6.38 12.38
N PRO A 128 -16.67 7.51 12.55
CA PRO A 128 -16.46 8.70 11.74
C PRO A 128 -15.05 9.28 11.84
N ALA A 129 -14.34 9.07 12.95
CA ALA A 129 -12.97 9.55 13.18
C ALA A 129 -11.90 8.61 12.62
N ARG A 130 -12.29 7.47 12.03
CA ARG A 130 -11.34 6.49 11.48
C ARG A 130 -10.48 7.06 10.36
N ILE A 131 -9.27 6.51 10.25
CA ILE A 131 -8.42 6.64 9.08
C ILE A 131 -8.99 5.74 7.99
N ALA A 132 -9.22 6.30 6.80
CA ALA A 132 -9.83 5.58 5.69
C ALA A 132 -9.28 6.10 4.36
N THR A 133 -9.04 5.20 3.41
CA THR A 133 -8.56 5.54 2.07
C THR A 133 -9.69 5.86 1.09
N PHE A 134 -10.91 5.42 1.39
CA PHE A 134 -12.07 5.62 0.52
C PHE A 134 -13.38 5.49 1.28
N TRP A 135 -14.43 6.16 0.80
CA TRP A 135 -15.77 6.14 1.39
C TRP A 135 -16.58 4.89 0.98
N SER A 136 -15.97 3.70 1.04
CA SER A 136 -16.57 2.44 0.54
C SER A 136 -17.86 2.01 1.25
N LYS A 137 -18.11 2.51 2.47
CA LYS A 137 -19.25 2.14 3.32
C LYS A 137 -20.23 3.29 3.59
N GLU A 138 -19.90 4.51 3.16
CA GLU A 138 -20.73 5.70 3.38
C GLU A 138 -20.85 6.53 2.11
N LYS A 139 -21.95 7.26 1.94
CA LYS A 139 -22.08 8.24 0.85
C LYS A 139 -21.94 9.62 1.48
N PRO A 140 -20.73 10.19 1.53
CA PRO A 140 -20.54 11.50 2.13
C PRO A 140 -21.32 12.56 1.33
N PRO A 141 -21.92 13.57 1.99
CA PRO A 141 -22.60 14.67 1.30
C PRO A 141 -21.68 15.44 0.34
N SER A 142 -20.39 15.51 0.67
CA SER A 142 -19.34 16.05 -0.18
C SER A 142 -18.15 15.08 -0.18
N PRO A 143 -18.00 14.24 -1.23
CA PRO A 143 -16.86 13.33 -1.36
C PRO A 143 -15.51 14.03 -1.33
N GLU A 144 -15.41 15.21 -1.95
CA GLU A 144 -14.20 16.03 -1.95
C GLU A 144 -13.81 16.48 -0.55
N LYS A 145 -14.75 17.04 0.22
CA LYS A 145 -14.48 17.44 1.61
C LYS A 145 -14.09 16.23 2.45
N TRP A 146 -14.82 15.13 2.31
CA TRP A 146 -14.54 13.90 3.06
C TRP A 146 -13.14 13.35 2.76
N ILE A 147 -12.76 13.24 1.48
CA ILE A 147 -11.44 12.68 1.13
C ILE A 147 -10.31 13.60 1.57
N ASN A 148 -10.50 14.92 1.51
CA ASN A 148 -9.50 15.88 1.97
C ASN A 148 -9.29 15.79 3.49
N GLU A 149 -10.37 15.62 4.27
CA GLU A 149 -10.29 15.37 5.71
C GLU A 149 -9.55 14.05 6.01
N LYS A 150 -9.88 12.97 5.29
CA LYS A 150 -9.22 11.67 5.46
C LYS A 150 -7.77 11.66 5.00
N ARG A 151 -7.42 12.41 3.95
CA ARG A 151 -6.05 12.66 3.50
C ARG A 151 -5.22 13.35 4.55
N ALA A 152 -5.74 14.42 5.14
CA ALA A 152 -5.06 15.14 6.20
C ALA A 152 -4.77 14.20 7.39
N LEU A 153 -5.75 13.38 7.76
CA LEU A 153 -5.59 12.39 8.82
C LEU A 153 -4.59 11.29 8.45
N GLY A 154 -4.69 10.72 7.25
CA GLY A 154 -3.79 9.69 6.72
C GLY A 154 -2.34 10.16 6.69
N ARG A 155 -2.08 11.33 6.11
CA ARG A 155 -0.76 12.00 6.11
C ARG A 155 -0.20 12.15 7.52
N LYS A 156 -1.00 12.64 8.46
CA LYS A 156 -0.59 12.83 9.86
C LYS A 156 -0.14 11.52 10.51
N TYR A 157 -0.88 10.42 10.30
CA TYR A 157 -0.58 9.14 10.93
C TYR A 157 0.55 8.40 10.23
N VAL A 158 0.58 8.40 8.89
CA VAL A 158 1.69 7.84 8.11
C VAL A 158 2.99 8.53 8.49
N ALA A 159 3.02 9.87 8.51
CA ALA A 159 4.20 10.66 8.88
C ALA A 159 4.80 10.28 10.24
N LYS A 160 3.95 9.93 11.21
CA LYS A 160 4.37 9.67 12.59
C LYS A 160 4.74 8.21 12.84
N TYR A 161 3.97 7.28 12.31
CA TYR A 161 3.96 5.90 12.79
C TYR A 161 4.45 4.89 11.76
N ILE A 162 4.59 5.27 10.49
CA ILE A 162 5.09 4.36 9.45
C ILE A 162 6.57 4.66 9.20
N LYS A 163 7.42 3.74 9.66
CA LYS A 163 8.87 3.80 9.48
C LYS A 163 9.31 2.58 8.69
N VAL A 164 9.48 2.74 7.37
CA VAL A 164 9.85 1.66 6.44
C VAL A 164 11.30 1.21 6.67
N LYS A 165 11.57 -0.09 6.58
CA LYS A 165 12.92 -0.64 6.74
C LYS A 165 13.87 -0.22 5.60
N PRO A 166 15.18 -0.03 5.87
CA PRO A 166 16.14 0.47 4.89
C PRO A 166 16.27 -0.36 3.62
N HIS A 167 16.18 -1.69 3.71
CA HIS A 167 16.34 -2.56 2.53
C HIS A 167 15.23 -2.38 1.49
N ILE A 168 14.02 -1.98 1.92
CA ILE A 168 12.91 -1.66 1.01
C ILE A 168 13.13 -0.27 0.40
N LEU A 169 13.55 0.70 1.20
CA LEU A 169 13.89 2.04 0.72
C LEU A 169 15.03 2.01 -0.30
N GLN A 170 16.00 1.10 -0.12
CA GLN A 170 17.07 0.91 -1.10
C GLN A 170 16.52 0.43 -2.46
N LYS A 171 15.61 -0.56 -2.48
CA LYS A 171 14.96 -1.02 -3.72
C LYS A 171 14.21 0.11 -4.43
N VAL A 172 13.53 0.97 -3.68
CA VAL A 172 12.84 2.15 -4.20
C VAL A 172 13.84 3.14 -4.79
N SER A 173 14.92 3.44 -4.06
CA SER A 173 15.98 4.36 -4.51
C SER A 173 16.67 3.87 -5.79
N ASP A 174 16.97 2.57 -5.87
CA ASP A 174 17.61 1.96 -7.04
C ASP A 174 16.72 2.06 -8.28
N PHE A 175 15.42 1.81 -8.10
CA PHE A 175 14.44 1.95 -9.19
C PHE A 175 14.27 3.41 -9.61
N GLN A 176 14.17 4.32 -8.63
CA GLN A 176 14.04 5.76 -8.87
C GLN A 176 15.21 6.29 -9.70
N ALA A 177 16.45 5.99 -9.30
CA ALA A 177 17.65 6.39 -10.00
C ALA A 177 17.69 5.87 -11.46
N LYS A 178 17.16 4.66 -11.68
CA LYS A 178 17.17 4.04 -13.01
C LYS A 178 16.09 4.59 -13.95
N TYR A 179 14.88 4.84 -13.46
CA TYR A 179 13.70 5.07 -14.32
C TYR A 179 12.99 6.40 -14.11
N LEU A 180 13.11 7.00 -12.92
CA LEU A 180 12.31 8.17 -12.54
C LEU A 180 13.15 9.45 -12.46
N GLU A 181 14.45 9.35 -12.25
CA GLU A 181 15.35 10.49 -12.28
C GLU A 181 15.54 11.03 -13.72
N ASN A 182 15.75 12.34 -13.83
CA ASN A 182 16.05 13.07 -15.07
C ASN A 182 14.93 13.17 -16.12
N THR A 183 13.72 12.69 -15.83
CA THR A 183 12.54 12.90 -16.67
C THR A 183 11.35 13.38 -15.84
N TYR A 184 10.32 13.92 -16.48
CA TYR A 184 9.08 14.18 -15.77
C TYR A 184 8.37 12.86 -15.44
N SER A 185 8.39 12.46 -14.18
CA SER A 185 7.83 11.18 -13.72
C SER A 185 6.34 11.29 -13.40
N ILE A 186 5.53 10.49 -14.07
CA ILE A 186 4.08 10.41 -13.88
C ILE A 186 3.76 9.03 -13.29
N GLY A 187 3.21 9.01 -12.08
CA GLY A 187 2.69 7.80 -11.47
C GLY A 187 1.28 7.50 -11.98
N VAL A 188 1.01 6.25 -12.30
CA VAL A 188 -0.32 5.78 -12.70
C VAL A 188 -0.64 4.55 -11.86
N HIS A 189 -1.71 4.63 -11.08
CA HIS A 189 -2.19 3.51 -10.27
C HIS A 189 -3.54 2.99 -10.74
N ILE A 190 -3.56 1.74 -11.21
CA ILE A 190 -4.77 1.06 -11.70
C ILE A 190 -4.97 -0.24 -10.93
N ARG A 191 -6.05 -0.32 -10.15
CA ARG A 191 -6.51 -1.57 -9.54
C ARG A 191 -7.41 -2.33 -10.52
N GLY A 192 -6.90 -3.44 -11.04
CA GLY A 192 -7.56 -4.31 -12.01
C GLY A 192 -8.34 -5.46 -11.38
N THR A 193 -7.78 -6.09 -10.35
CA THR A 193 -8.41 -7.26 -9.72
C THR A 193 -9.44 -6.86 -8.67
N ASP A 194 -10.34 -7.81 -8.32
CA ASP A 194 -11.29 -7.78 -7.19
C ASP A 194 -12.04 -6.46 -6.86
N PHE A 195 -12.12 -5.54 -7.82
CA PHE A 195 -12.68 -4.20 -7.66
C PHE A 195 -14.21 -4.25 -7.65
N SER A 196 -14.81 -4.04 -6.47
CA SER A 196 -16.25 -4.27 -6.26
C SER A 196 -17.00 -3.12 -5.58
N TYR A 197 -16.32 -2.03 -5.24
CA TYR A 197 -16.88 -0.96 -4.41
C TYR A 197 -16.96 0.39 -5.13
N ALA A 198 -16.53 0.46 -6.39
CA ALA A 198 -16.71 1.60 -7.28
C ALA A 198 -16.76 1.08 -8.73
N LYS A 199 -17.26 1.90 -9.65
CA LYS A 199 -17.11 1.64 -11.08
C LYS A 199 -15.63 1.77 -11.47
N PRO A 200 -15.02 0.77 -12.12
CA PRO A 200 -13.65 0.92 -12.62
C PRO A 200 -13.55 2.03 -13.66
N THR A 201 -12.54 2.88 -13.53
CA THR A 201 -12.11 3.80 -14.59
C THR A 201 -11.47 3.00 -15.71
N SER A 202 -11.84 3.28 -16.97
CA SER A 202 -11.30 2.55 -18.12
C SER A 202 -9.86 2.98 -18.44
N PRO A 203 -9.02 2.09 -19.02
CA PRO A 203 -7.68 2.49 -19.46
C PRO A 203 -7.69 3.70 -20.40
N GLU A 204 -8.69 3.79 -21.28
CA GLU A 204 -8.85 4.89 -22.23
C GLU A 204 -9.00 6.23 -21.50
N THR A 205 -9.82 6.28 -20.45
CA THR A 205 -9.98 7.48 -19.62
C THR A 205 -8.68 7.89 -18.92
N TYR A 206 -7.88 6.93 -18.46
CA TYR A 206 -6.53 7.25 -17.93
C TYR A 206 -5.64 7.84 -19.04
N ILE A 207 -5.59 7.18 -20.20
CA ILE A 207 -4.75 7.58 -21.34
C ILE A 207 -5.11 9.00 -21.81
N GLU A 208 -6.40 9.30 -21.99
CA GLU A 208 -6.90 10.61 -22.38
C GLU A 208 -6.48 11.70 -21.38
N ALA A 209 -6.65 11.43 -20.08
CA ALA A 209 -6.26 12.38 -19.03
C ALA A 209 -4.73 12.60 -18.98
N ILE A 210 -3.94 11.56 -19.25
CA ILE A 210 -2.48 11.65 -19.33
C ILE A 210 -2.08 12.52 -20.53
N HIS A 211 -2.61 12.27 -21.73
CA HIS A 211 -2.33 13.09 -22.91
C HIS A 211 -2.71 14.55 -22.68
N HIS A 212 -3.88 14.80 -22.11
CA HIS A 212 -4.32 16.15 -21.76
C HIS A 212 -3.34 16.85 -20.81
N HIS A 213 -2.93 16.19 -19.72
CA HIS A 213 -1.95 16.74 -18.78
C HIS A 213 -0.59 17.03 -19.44
N LEU A 214 -0.12 16.13 -20.31
CA LEU A 214 1.12 16.33 -21.05
C LEU A 214 1.04 17.55 -21.98
N ASP A 215 -0.06 17.69 -22.72
CA ASP A 215 -0.29 18.79 -23.64
C ASP A 215 -0.43 20.15 -22.93
N GLU A 216 -1.26 20.21 -21.89
CA GLU A 216 -1.50 21.43 -21.12
C GLU A 216 -0.22 21.96 -20.46
N ASN A 217 0.60 21.06 -19.93
CA ASN A 217 1.86 21.39 -19.25
C ASN A 217 3.06 21.41 -20.20
N LYS A 218 2.86 21.16 -21.50
CA LYS A 218 3.90 21.12 -22.55
C LYS A 218 5.05 20.17 -22.23
N ILE A 219 4.73 19.03 -21.63
CA ILE A 219 5.69 18.01 -21.21
C ILE A 219 6.01 17.09 -22.40
N LYS A 220 7.28 17.04 -22.80
CA LYS A 220 7.75 16.21 -23.92
C LYS A 220 8.55 14.99 -23.48
N GLU A 221 9.38 15.16 -22.46
CA GLU A 221 10.24 14.13 -21.89
C GLU A 221 9.67 13.68 -20.55
N PHE A 222 9.15 12.45 -20.52
CA PHE A 222 8.49 11.90 -19.36
C PHE A 222 8.69 10.38 -19.28
N ASN A 223 8.50 9.85 -18.08
CA ASN A 223 8.39 8.43 -17.83
C ASN A 223 7.13 8.14 -17.00
N LEU A 224 6.35 7.15 -17.42
CA LEU A 224 5.15 6.68 -16.75
C LEU A 224 5.52 5.51 -15.85
N PHE A 225 5.41 5.69 -14.54
CA PHE A 225 5.49 4.58 -13.59
C PHE A 225 4.10 3.97 -13.39
N LEU A 226 3.90 2.74 -13.87
CA LEU A 226 2.62 2.04 -13.81
C LEU A 226 2.59 1.00 -12.68
N ALA A 227 1.79 1.28 -11.65
CA ALA A 227 1.46 0.35 -10.59
C ALA A 227 0.08 -0.29 -10.86
N THR A 228 0.08 -1.60 -11.08
CA THR A 228 -1.16 -2.37 -11.32
C THR A 228 -0.98 -3.82 -10.90
N ASP A 229 -2.06 -4.40 -10.39
CA ASP A 229 -2.15 -5.80 -9.98
C ASP A 229 -2.54 -6.75 -11.12
N GLN A 230 -2.74 -6.23 -12.34
CA GLN A 230 -3.23 -6.99 -13.48
C GLN A 230 -2.41 -6.73 -14.76
N VAL A 231 -1.86 -7.79 -15.35
CA VAL A 231 -0.85 -7.70 -16.43
C VAL A 231 -1.36 -7.02 -17.68
N GLN A 232 -2.64 -7.16 -18.01
CA GLN A 232 -3.21 -6.61 -19.24
C GLN A 232 -3.12 -5.08 -19.32
N PHE A 233 -3.08 -4.37 -18.19
CA PHE A 233 -2.89 -2.92 -18.20
C PHE A 233 -1.47 -2.52 -18.59
N ILE A 234 -0.45 -3.34 -18.28
CA ILE A 234 0.92 -3.10 -18.73
C ILE A 234 0.96 -3.02 -20.25
N GLU A 235 0.35 -4.00 -20.92
CA GLU A 235 0.38 -4.09 -22.37
C GLU A 235 -0.37 -2.96 -23.06
N VAL A 236 -1.51 -2.55 -22.50
CA VAL A 236 -2.27 -1.39 -23.00
C VAL A 236 -1.41 -0.11 -22.93
N PHE A 237 -0.73 0.12 -21.81
CA PHE A 237 0.08 1.33 -21.63
C PHE A 237 1.40 1.29 -22.39
N GLU A 238 2.08 0.15 -22.48
CA GLU A 238 3.28 0.02 -23.31
C GLU A 238 3.00 0.24 -24.80
N LYS A 239 1.82 -0.19 -25.27
CA LYS A 239 1.38 0.07 -26.64
C LYS A 239 1.13 1.56 -26.89
N GLU A 240 0.52 2.25 -25.94
CA GLU A 240 0.18 3.67 -26.04
C GLU A 240 1.41 4.58 -25.88
N PHE A 241 2.32 4.23 -24.96
CA PHE A 241 3.48 5.03 -24.60
C PHE A 241 4.79 4.23 -24.80
N PRO A 242 5.13 3.85 -26.05
CA PRO A 242 6.24 2.94 -26.31
C PRO A 242 7.58 3.50 -25.82
N GLY A 243 8.27 2.70 -25.00
CA GLY A 243 9.58 3.07 -24.43
C GLY A 243 9.53 4.11 -23.31
N ARG A 244 8.32 4.50 -22.85
CA ARG A 244 8.12 5.51 -21.79
C ARG A 244 7.37 4.97 -20.57
N VAL A 245 7.18 3.65 -20.49
CA VAL A 245 6.49 3.01 -19.36
C VAL A 245 7.51 2.18 -18.58
N SER A 246 7.52 2.40 -17.27
CA SER A 246 8.28 1.62 -16.29
C SER A 246 7.30 1.04 -15.27
N TYR A 247 7.63 -0.12 -14.71
CA TYR A 247 6.84 -0.76 -13.67
C TYR A 247 7.75 -1.64 -12.84
N TYR A 248 7.45 -1.79 -11.54
CA TYR A 248 8.22 -2.67 -10.69
C TYR A 248 7.95 -4.14 -11.05
N ASN A 249 8.89 -5.05 -10.79
CA ASN A 249 8.70 -6.49 -11.04
C ASN A 249 7.83 -7.13 -9.93
N ALA A 250 6.58 -6.66 -9.85
CA ALA A 250 5.56 -7.10 -8.92
C ALA A 250 4.84 -8.37 -9.41
N ILE A 251 4.36 -9.18 -8.47
CA ILE A 251 3.44 -10.28 -8.76
C ILE A 251 2.13 -9.70 -9.29
N ARG A 252 1.72 -10.13 -10.48
CA ARG A 252 0.50 -9.64 -11.16
C ARG A 252 -0.40 -10.79 -11.55
N SER A 253 -1.70 -10.49 -11.65
CA SER A 253 -2.71 -11.42 -12.08
C SER A 253 -2.93 -11.37 -13.59
N GLU A 254 -3.19 -12.52 -14.20
CA GLU A 254 -3.74 -12.63 -15.55
C GLU A 254 -5.27 -12.55 -15.55
N ASN A 255 -5.93 -12.50 -14.39
CA ASN A 255 -7.37 -12.56 -14.28
C ASN A 255 -7.90 -11.67 -13.14
N HIS A 256 -9.11 -11.98 -12.64
CA HIS A 256 -9.80 -11.17 -11.64
C HIS A 256 -9.38 -11.45 -10.19
N VAL A 257 -8.59 -12.49 -9.95
CA VAL A 257 -8.11 -12.90 -8.63
C VAL A 257 -6.93 -12.01 -8.25
N ALA A 258 -6.99 -11.39 -7.07
CA ALA A 258 -5.93 -10.55 -6.58
C ALA A 258 -4.65 -11.36 -6.30
N PRO A 259 -3.45 -10.83 -6.63
CA PRO A 259 -2.18 -11.55 -6.49
C PRO A 259 -1.91 -12.09 -5.08
N PHE A 260 -2.41 -11.43 -4.03
CA PHE A 260 -2.17 -11.86 -2.66
C PHE A 260 -2.85 -13.21 -2.31
N HIS A 261 -3.85 -13.63 -3.10
CA HIS A 261 -4.49 -14.95 -2.96
C HIS A 261 -3.72 -16.09 -3.64
N PHE A 262 -2.64 -15.82 -4.37
CA PHE A 262 -1.85 -16.86 -5.01
C PHE A 262 -1.09 -17.68 -3.96
N LYS A 263 -1.16 -19.01 -4.05
CA LYS A 263 -0.54 -19.92 -3.07
C LYS A 263 0.93 -20.19 -3.37
N ASP A 264 1.29 -20.23 -4.65
CA ASP A 264 2.62 -20.66 -5.12
C ASP A 264 3.57 -19.47 -5.32
N VAL A 265 3.41 -18.41 -4.53
CA VAL A 265 4.27 -17.22 -4.59
C VAL A 265 4.67 -16.82 -3.17
N ASN A 266 5.89 -16.32 -3.03
CA ASN A 266 6.43 -15.92 -1.73
C ASN A 266 5.51 -14.85 -1.07
N ASN A 267 5.09 -15.12 0.17
CA ASN A 267 4.15 -14.28 0.89
C ASN A 267 4.73 -12.92 1.29
N TYR A 268 6.00 -12.89 1.70
CA TYR A 268 6.72 -11.66 1.96
C TYR A 268 6.76 -10.75 0.71
N LYS A 269 6.99 -11.34 -0.47
CA LYS A 269 7.02 -10.61 -1.73
C LYS A 269 5.69 -9.93 -2.05
N LYS A 270 4.54 -10.54 -1.72
CA LYS A 270 3.22 -9.92 -1.93
C LYS A 270 3.08 -8.57 -1.21
N GLY A 271 3.55 -8.51 0.03
CA GLY A 271 3.51 -7.27 0.81
C GLY A 271 4.57 -6.27 0.36
N GLU A 272 5.79 -6.77 0.09
CA GLU A 272 6.91 -5.98 -0.40
C GLU A 272 6.57 -5.27 -1.73
N ASP A 273 5.99 -5.98 -2.69
CA ASP A 273 5.64 -5.43 -3.99
C ASP A 273 4.65 -4.27 -3.88
N VAL A 274 3.60 -4.43 -3.07
CA VAL A 274 2.60 -3.37 -2.86
C VAL A 274 3.22 -2.18 -2.14
N LEU A 275 4.10 -2.41 -1.16
CA LEU A 275 4.81 -1.33 -0.46
C LEU A 275 5.73 -0.54 -1.38
N ILE A 276 6.48 -1.23 -2.24
CA ILE A 276 7.37 -0.59 -3.22
C ILE A 276 6.55 0.20 -4.24
N ASP A 277 5.43 -0.33 -4.74
CA ASP A 277 4.53 0.41 -5.63
C ASP A 277 4.00 1.69 -4.96
N MET A 278 3.55 1.64 -3.69
CA MET A 278 3.11 2.83 -2.95
C MET A 278 4.21 3.90 -2.83
N LEU A 279 5.44 3.48 -2.54
CA LEU A 279 6.58 4.37 -2.39
C LEU A 279 7.05 4.94 -3.75
N LEU A 280 7.07 4.14 -4.81
CA LEU A 280 7.46 4.62 -6.13
C LEU A 280 6.44 5.61 -6.70
N LEU A 281 5.14 5.33 -6.53
CA LEU A 281 4.07 6.30 -6.86
C LEU A 281 4.24 7.61 -6.10
N SER A 282 4.63 7.56 -4.82
CA SER A 282 4.82 8.78 -4.00
C SER A 282 6.06 9.59 -4.41
N ASN A 283 7.02 8.98 -5.12
CA ASN A 283 8.22 9.63 -5.64
C ASN A 283 8.04 10.22 -7.05
N CYS A 284 6.88 10.03 -7.69
CA CYS A 284 6.55 10.70 -8.95
C CYS A 284 6.24 12.19 -8.75
N GLN A 285 6.25 12.98 -9.82
CA GLN A 285 5.91 14.41 -9.80
C GLN A 285 4.41 14.67 -9.95
N PHE A 286 3.69 13.74 -10.57
CA PHE A 286 2.23 13.79 -10.71
C PHE A 286 1.65 12.38 -10.65
N LEU A 287 0.44 12.23 -10.10
CA LEU A 287 -0.23 10.94 -9.94
C LEU A 287 -1.61 10.90 -10.60
N PHE A 288 -1.86 9.88 -11.40
CA PHE A 288 -3.20 9.48 -11.84
C PHE A 288 -3.65 8.27 -11.01
N LYS A 289 -4.79 8.35 -10.32
CA LYS A 289 -5.28 7.24 -9.49
C LYS A 289 -6.79 7.04 -9.55
N GLY A 290 -7.20 5.78 -9.42
CA GLY A 290 -8.60 5.39 -9.20
C GLY A 290 -8.97 5.27 -7.73
N ALA A 291 -10.18 4.78 -7.46
CA ALA A 291 -10.70 4.55 -6.11
C ALA A 291 -10.03 3.34 -5.43
N ALA A 292 -8.76 3.44 -5.05
CA ALA A 292 -8.05 2.34 -4.40
C ALA A 292 -6.98 2.84 -3.43
N ALA A 293 -6.76 2.03 -2.40
CA ALA A 293 -5.92 2.39 -1.26
C ALA A 293 -4.45 2.65 -1.62
N VAL A 294 -3.87 1.88 -2.54
CA VAL A 294 -2.45 2.02 -2.93
C VAL A 294 -2.12 3.44 -3.44
N GLY A 295 -2.89 3.95 -4.42
CA GLY A 295 -2.72 5.32 -4.89
C GLY A 295 -3.02 6.38 -3.82
N GLU A 296 -3.91 6.09 -2.88
CA GLU A 296 -4.19 6.99 -1.76
C GLU A 296 -3.02 7.05 -0.75
N TYR A 297 -2.37 5.92 -0.48
CA TYR A 297 -1.15 5.88 0.33
C TYR A 297 0.00 6.68 -0.30
N ALA A 298 0.11 6.69 -1.63
CA ALA A 298 1.10 7.54 -2.30
C ALA A 298 0.92 9.03 -1.95
N LEU A 299 -0.33 9.51 -1.88
CA LEU A 299 -0.67 10.88 -1.46
C LEU A 299 -0.47 11.13 0.05
N TRP A 300 -0.49 10.07 0.86
CA TRP A 300 -0.21 10.15 2.29
C TRP A 300 1.28 10.19 2.59
N LEU A 301 2.07 9.43 1.82
CA LEU A 301 3.53 9.37 1.89
C LEU A 301 4.20 10.63 1.33
N ASN A 302 3.56 11.29 0.35
CA ASN A 302 4.02 12.55 -0.20
C ASN A 302 2.90 13.62 -0.16
N PRO A 303 2.86 14.48 0.87
CA PRO A 303 1.84 15.51 1.01
C PRO A 303 1.82 16.58 -0.10
N THR A 304 2.91 16.74 -0.87
CA THR A 304 3.02 17.72 -1.95
C THR A 304 2.74 17.11 -3.34
N LEU A 305 2.52 15.79 -3.41
CA LEU A 305 2.18 15.10 -4.65
C LEU A 305 0.85 15.60 -5.20
N SER A 306 0.91 16.19 -6.38
CA SER A 306 -0.27 16.59 -7.15
C SER A 306 -0.88 15.37 -7.85
N CYS A 307 -2.20 15.35 -7.99
CA CYS A 307 -2.88 14.22 -8.60
C CYS A 307 -4.14 14.58 -9.37
N TYR A 308 -4.46 13.72 -10.34
CA TYR A 308 -5.79 13.57 -10.89
C TYR A 308 -6.45 12.33 -10.26
N ASP A 309 -7.59 12.53 -9.61
CA ASP A 309 -8.28 11.48 -8.85
C ASP A 309 -9.63 11.11 -9.45
N PHE A 310 -9.64 10.07 -10.30
CA PHE A 310 -10.85 9.53 -10.91
C PHE A 310 -11.87 9.01 -9.89
N ALA A 311 -11.45 8.78 -8.65
CA ALA A 311 -12.33 8.31 -7.59
C ALA A 311 -13.40 9.35 -7.19
N LEU A 312 -13.11 10.64 -7.39
CA LEU A 312 -14.07 11.73 -7.16
C LEU A 312 -15.19 11.78 -8.22
N GLU A 313 -14.92 11.22 -9.40
CA GLU A 313 -15.84 11.14 -10.53
C GLU A 313 -16.57 9.79 -10.61
N SER A 314 -16.17 8.83 -9.77
CA SER A 314 -16.68 7.46 -9.81
C SER A 314 -18.00 7.30 -9.05
N ASP A 315 -19.00 6.73 -9.71
CA ASP A 315 -20.20 6.24 -9.04
C ASP A 315 -19.89 4.98 -8.19
N ILE A 316 -20.40 4.96 -6.96
CA ILE A 316 -20.26 3.81 -6.05
C ILE A 316 -21.25 2.73 -6.45
N GLU A 317 -20.74 1.55 -6.81
CA GLU A 317 -21.56 0.34 -6.95
C GLU A 317 -21.58 -0.45 -5.64
N ARG A 318 -22.77 -0.68 -5.07
CA ARG A 318 -22.94 -1.62 -3.95
C ARG A 318 -23.05 -3.05 -4.48
N GLY A 319 -21.93 -3.64 -4.92
CA GLY A 319 -21.89 -5.02 -5.43
C GLY A 319 -21.67 -6.08 -4.33
N ARG A 320 -22.25 -7.28 -4.50
CA ARG A 320 -21.92 -8.46 -3.67
C ARG A 320 -20.57 -9.03 -4.10
N TYR A 321 -19.70 -9.29 -3.12
CA TYR A 321 -18.35 -9.87 -3.31
C TYR A 321 -18.33 -11.20 -4.08
N SER A 322 -19.47 -11.91 -4.17
CA SER A 322 -19.62 -13.22 -4.81
C SER A 322 -19.90 -13.21 -6.32
N LEU A 323 -20.07 -12.05 -6.97
CA LEU A 323 -20.40 -11.92 -8.40
C LEU A 323 -19.22 -11.40 -9.26
N ARG A 324 -17.98 -11.75 -8.88
CA ARG A 324 -16.73 -11.15 -9.41
C ARG A 324 -16.53 -11.37 -10.91
N LYS A 325 -16.31 -10.28 -11.64
CA LYS A 325 -15.50 -10.22 -12.88
C LYS A 325 -14.41 -9.16 -12.64
N GLY A 326 -13.21 -9.37 -13.16
CA GLY A 326 -12.09 -8.42 -12.98
C GLY A 326 -12.40 -7.10 -13.67
N ALA A 327 -11.83 -5.97 -13.22
CA ALA A 327 -12.09 -4.67 -13.82
C ALA A 327 -11.84 -4.68 -15.32
N PHE A 328 -10.74 -5.30 -15.78
CA PHE A 328 -10.45 -5.46 -17.21
C PHE A 328 -11.56 -6.18 -17.99
N PHE A 329 -12.16 -7.22 -17.40
CA PHE A 329 -13.27 -7.96 -18.02
C PHE A 329 -14.62 -7.24 -17.88
N LYS A 330 -14.79 -6.38 -16.85
CA LYS A 330 -15.96 -5.50 -16.71
C LYS A 330 -15.96 -4.40 -17.76
N ILE A 331 -14.79 -4.03 -18.29
CA ILE A 331 -14.60 -3.02 -19.34
C ILE A 331 -14.66 -3.63 -20.76
N ASP A 332 -14.99 -4.93 -20.90
CA ASP A 332 -15.17 -5.62 -22.20
C ASP A 332 -13.92 -5.70 -23.10
N LEU A 333 -12.73 -5.75 -22.49
CA LEU A 333 -11.45 -5.89 -23.21
C LEU A 333 -10.99 -7.35 -23.40
N GLY A 334 -11.80 -8.32 -22.96
CA GLY A 334 -11.38 -9.72 -22.76
C GLY A 334 -11.20 -10.59 -24.01
N ASP A 335 -11.83 -10.23 -25.15
CA ASP A 335 -12.00 -11.19 -26.26
C ASP A 335 -11.02 -11.04 -27.44
N LYS A 336 -10.12 -10.05 -27.45
CA LYS A 336 -9.34 -9.73 -28.67
C LYS A 336 -7.83 -10.03 -28.68
N GLY A 337 -7.25 -10.77 -27.72
CA GLY A 337 -5.79 -11.03 -27.82
C GLY A 337 -5.13 -12.15 -27.02
N SER A 338 -5.82 -12.86 -26.13
CA SER A 338 -5.21 -13.61 -25.00
C SER A 338 -4.00 -14.52 -25.30
N MET A 339 -3.88 -15.08 -26.51
CA MET A 339 -2.78 -15.98 -26.89
C MET A 339 -1.52 -15.24 -27.36
N LYS A 340 -1.66 -14.08 -28.01
CA LYS A 340 -0.52 -13.26 -28.47
C LYS A 340 0.12 -12.50 -27.31
N LEU A 341 -0.70 -12.13 -26.31
CA LEU A 341 -0.29 -11.49 -25.06
C LEU A 341 0.72 -12.35 -24.26
N LYS A 342 0.47 -13.66 -24.13
CA LYS A 342 1.34 -14.57 -23.34
C LYS A 342 2.78 -14.70 -23.86
N ILE A 343 2.98 -14.64 -25.18
CA ILE A 343 4.30 -14.81 -25.79
C ILE A 343 5.15 -13.54 -25.60
N THR A 344 4.53 -12.36 -25.74
CA THR A 344 5.21 -11.07 -25.55
C THR A 344 5.69 -10.90 -24.11
N TYR A 345 4.83 -11.24 -23.14
CA TYR A 345 5.16 -11.14 -21.71
C TYR A 345 6.38 -12.00 -21.32
N ILE A 346 6.42 -13.27 -21.74
CA ILE A 346 7.55 -14.16 -21.44
C ILE A 346 8.85 -13.60 -22.01
N GLN A 347 8.82 -13.04 -23.22
CA GLN A 347 10.00 -12.44 -23.86
C GLN A 347 10.49 -11.18 -23.13
N GLN A 348 9.59 -10.37 -22.57
CA GLN A 348 9.93 -9.14 -21.85
C GLN A 348 10.45 -9.42 -20.43
N VAL A 349 9.84 -10.34 -19.69
CA VAL A 349 10.38 -10.82 -18.40
C VAL A 349 11.78 -11.37 -18.60
N PHE A 350 12.00 -12.13 -19.68
CA PHE A 350 13.32 -12.66 -20.01
C PHE A 350 14.33 -11.54 -20.32
N ARG A 351 13.93 -10.47 -21.03
CA ARG A 351 14.80 -9.29 -21.26
C ARG A 351 15.15 -8.57 -19.96
N GLN A 352 14.17 -8.34 -19.08
CA GLN A 352 14.41 -7.66 -17.81
C GLN A 352 15.32 -8.48 -16.89
N ILE A 353 15.14 -9.80 -16.84
CA ILE A 353 16.06 -10.71 -16.13
C ILE A 353 17.46 -10.63 -16.74
N LEU A 354 17.59 -10.69 -18.07
CA LEU A 354 18.89 -10.59 -18.74
C LEU A 354 19.58 -9.25 -18.45
N GLU A 355 18.84 -8.14 -18.43
CA GLU A 355 19.40 -6.83 -18.06
C GLU A 355 19.84 -6.78 -16.59
N GLN A 356 19.07 -7.37 -15.67
CA GLN A 356 19.45 -7.46 -14.26
C GLN A 356 20.70 -8.31 -14.06
N VAL A 357 20.80 -9.45 -14.76
CA VAL A 357 21.98 -10.32 -14.73
C VAL A 357 23.19 -9.60 -15.28
N LYS A 358 23.04 -8.86 -16.39
CA LYS A 358 24.14 -8.11 -17.01
C LYS A 358 24.70 -7.02 -16.09
N LEU A 359 23.83 -6.32 -15.35
CA LEU A 359 24.22 -5.32 -14.37
C LEU A 359 24.93 -5.91 -13.13
N ILE A 360 24.65 -7.16 -12.77
CA ILE A 360 25.39 -7.87 -11.72
C ILE A 360 26.81 -8.17 -12.20
N PHE A 361 26.97 -8.66 -13.42
CA PHE A 361 28.29 -8.96 -14.00
C PHE A 361 29.13 -7.72 -14.31
N GLU A 362 28.53 -6.57 -14.60
CA GLU A 362 29.25 -5.32 -14.83
C GLU A 362 29.77 -4.69 -13.51
N LYS A 363 29.19 -5.03 -12.35
CA LYS A 363 29.68 -4.57 -11.03
C LYS A 363 30.84 -5.40 -10.45
N ASP A 364 31.09 -6.59 -10.99
CA ASP A 364 32.18 -7.48 -10.55
C ASP A 364 33.50 -7.25 -11.32
N HIS A 365 33.54 -6.26 -12.21
CA HIS A 365 34.69 -5.97 -13.08
C HIS A 365 35.31 -4.57 -12.93
N ASP A 366 34.91 -3.80 -11.92
CA ASP A 366 35.55 -2.52 -11.55
C ASP A 366 36.31 -2.60 -10.21
#